data_AF-A0A9D1LHP6-F1
#
_entry.id   AF-A0A9D1LHP6-F1
#
_cell.length_a   1.000
_cell.length_b   1.000
_cell.length_c   1.000
_cell.angle_alpha   90.00
_cell.angle_beta   90.00
_cell.angle_gamma   90.00
#
_symmetry.space_group_name_H-M   'P 1'
#
loop_
_entity.id
_entity.type
_entity.pdbx_description
1 polymer ?
#
loop_
_entity_poly.entity_id
_entity_poly.type
_entity_poly.pdbx_seq_one_letter_code
_entity_poly.pdbx_strand_id
1 'polypeptide(L)'
;MLIFKLKRMAELLYNEWDLGKRLSGAKGKTCAYIYLFEILSETEKLVLKKENNKIVGFAGYSKWNSKKRIITKKFYGLMAKILINSPLVKNKQAIYDYNNEYDNIPSDLNNYFDGELSILIVDKNYRGKGYGKALLNKIFSLAKTDNMKNMQILTDESCNFKFYDAMGCKKIRETSVSKKVSEKGEEKYIYEKVLEEGEENEV
;
A
#
# COMPACT_ATOMS: atom_id res chain seq x y z
N MET A 1 -21.13 -3.19 -10.61
CA MET A 1 -20.45 -4.03 -9.59
C MET A 1 -18.99 -3.63 -9.34
N LEU A 2 -18.13 -3.42 -10.35
CA LEU A 2 -16.73 -2.99 -10.17
C LEU A 2 -16.58 -1.51 -9.81
N ILE A 3 -17.29 -0.61 -10.49
CA ILE A 3 -17.25 0.84 -10.24
C ILE A 3 -17.57 1.19 -8.79
N PHE A 4 -18.59 0.55 -8.20
CA PHE A 4 -18.94 0.74 -6.79
C PHE A 4 -17.83 0.29 -5.83
N LYS A 5 -17.07 -0.77 -6.18
CA LYS A 5 -15.91 -1.22 -5.38
C LYS A 5 -14.80 -0.17 -5.43
N LEU A 6 -14.41 0.28 -6.63
CA LEU A 6 -13.36 1.27 -6.82
C LEU A 6 -13.71 2.59 -6.13
N LYS A 7 -14.95 3.07 -6.28
CA LYS A 7 -15.44 4.26 -5.59
C LYS A 7 -15.30 4.14 -4.08
N ARG A 8 -15.69 3.00 -3.52
CA ARG A 8 -15.62 2.78 -2.07
C ARG A 8 -14.18 2.65 -1.57
N MET A 9 -13.28 2.02 -2.33
CA MET A 9 -11.85 1.96 -1.98
C MET A 9 -11.20 3.34 -2.02
N ALA A 10 -11.45 4.12 -3.08
CA ALA A 10 -10.97 5.50 -3.19
C ALA A 10 -11.51 6.39 -2.06
N GLU A 11 -12.73 6.17 -1.60
CA GLU A 11 -13.28 6.85 -0.42
C GLU A 11 -12.54 6.52 0.87
N LEU A 12 -12.15 5.25 1.08
CA LEU A 12 -11.37 4.87 2.26
C LEU A 12 -10.01 5.57 2.24
N LEU A 13 -9.32 5.53 1.09
CA LEU A 13 -8.01 6.17 0.91
C LEU A 13 -8.09 7.70 1.12
N TYR A 14 -9.05 8.35 0.48
CA TYR A 14 -9.23 9.81 0.56
C TYR A 14 -9.56 10.31 1.97
N ASN A 15 -10.25 9.49 2.77
CA ASN A 15 -10.61 9.88 4.13
C ASN A 15 -9.46 9.68 5.13
N GLU A 16 -8.41 8.95 4.74
CA GLU A 16 -7.28 8.64 5.60
C GLU A 16 -6.06 9.51 5.29
N TRP A 17 -5.73 9.69 4.02
CA TRP A 17 -4.47 10.29 3.59
C TRP A 17 -4.66 11.42 2.57
N ASP A 18 -3.73 12.38 2.55
CA ASP A 18 -3.72 13.47 1.57
C ASP A 18 -3.39 12.98 0.15
N LEU A 19 -2.48 12.00 0.03
CA LEU A 19 -2.06 11.38 -1.24
C LEU A 19 -1.55 12.42 -2.26
N GLY A 20 -0.81 13.41 -1.78
CA GLY A 20 -0.26 14.50 -2.58
C GLY A 20 -1.31 15.51 -3.09
N LYS A 21 -2.56 15.46 -2.62
CA LYS A 21 -3.63 16.37 -3.04
C LYS A 21 -3.27 17.84 -2.76
N ARG A 22 -2.76 18.15 -1.58
CA ARG A 22 -2.39 19.52 -1.18
C ARG A 22 -1.33 20.10 -2.11
N LEU A 23 -0.26 19.34 -2.36
CA LEU A 23 0.89 19.78 -3.16
C LEU A 23 0.58 19.81 -4.67
N SER A 24 -0.20 18.84 -5.15
CA SER A 24 -0.57 18.75 -6.57
C SER A 24 -1.74 19.66 -6.96
N GLY A 25 -2.48 20.19 -5.98
CA GLY A 25 -3.70 20.96 -6.22
C GLY A 25 -4.81 20.14 -6.88
N ALA A 26 -4.81 18.82 -6.66
CA ALA A 26 -5.77 17.92 -7.30
C ALA A 26 -7.21 18.17 -6.83
N LYS A 27 -8.16 18.14 -7.78
CA LYS A 27 -9.59 18.34 -7.50
C LYS A 27 -10.25 17.08 -6.94
N GLY A 28 -11.13 17.26 -5.96
CA GLY A 28 -11.95 16.17 -5.41
C GLY A 28 -11.12 14.99 -4.89
N LYS A 29 -11.49 13.77 -5.32
CA LYS A 29 -10.85 12.50 -4.93
C LYS A 29 -9.81 12.00 -5.95
N THR A 30 -9.36 12.87 -6.87
CA THR A 30 -8.49 12.45 -7.99
C THR A 30 -7.22 11.76 -7.50
N CYS A 31 -6.52 12.29 -6.49
CA CYS A 31 -5.34 11.65 -5.90
C CYS A 31 -5.62 10.25 -5.35
N ALA A 32 -6.77 10.05 -4.70
CA ALA A 32 -7.13 8.74 -4.19
C ALA A 32 -7.40 7.71 -5.31
N TYR A 33 -7.91 8.15 -6.47
CA TYR A 33 -8.02 7.28 -7.63
C TYR A 33 -6.68 7.02 -8.31
N ILE A 34 -5.80 8.02 -8.40
CA ILE A 34 -4.43 7.85 -8.90
C ILE A 34 -3.71 6.80 -8.07
N TYR A 35 -3.64 6.99 -6.75
CA TYR A 35 -3.00 6.06 -5.83
C TYR A 35 -3.64 4.67 -5.85
N LEU A 36 -4.97 4.58 -5.90
CA LEU A 36 -5.67 3.30 -6.07
C LEU A 36 -5.27 2.58 -7.37
N PHE A 37 -5.13 3.31 -8.48
CA PHE A 37 -4.74 2.73 -9.75
C PHE A 37 -3.27 2.33 -9.79
N GLU A 38 -2.39 3.08 -9.12
CA GLU A 38 -0.99 2.70 -8.89
C GLU A 38 -0.93 1.38 -8.11
N ILE A 39 -1.60 1.27 -6.96
CA ILE A 39 -1.72 0.01 -6.19
C ILE A 39 -2.22 -1.12 -7.08
N LEU A 40 -3.31 -0.92 -7.83
CA LEU A 40 -3.89 -1.96 -8.68
C LEU A 40 -3.01 -2.34 -9.88
N SER A 41 -2.08 -1.45 -10.27
CA SER A 41 -1.13 -1.69 -11.34
C SER A 41 0.03 -2.61 -10.93
N GLU A 42 0.25 -2.78 -9.63
CA GLU A 42 1.36 -3.58 -9.09
C GLU A 42 0.86 -4.80 -8.32
N THR A 43 -0.31 -4.67 -7.70
CA THR A 43 -0.90 -5.70 -6.84
C THR A 43 -1.13 -7.01 -7.58
N GLU A 44 -0.63 -8.08 -6.99
CA GLU A 44 -0.80 -9.46 -7.40
C GLU A 44 -2.20 -9.96 -6.99
N LYS A 45 -2.53 -9.87 -5.70
CA LYS A 45 -3.87 -10.16 -5.17
C LYS A 45 -4.32 -9.08 -4.20
N LEU A 46 -5.63 -8.80 -4.22
CA LEU A 46 -6.30 -7.85 -3.34
C LEU A 46 -7.44 -8.54 -2.59
N VAL A 47 -7.48 -8.35 -1.27
CA VAL A 47 -8.47 -8.92 -0.36
C VAL A 47 -9.35 -7.80 0.18
N LEU A 48 -10.67 -7.98 0.11
CA LEU A 48 -11.65 -7.03 0.62
C LEU A 48 -12.24 -7.53 1.94
N LYS A 49 -12.34 -6.64 2.93
CA LYS A 49 -13.18 -6.85 4.11
C LYS A 49 -14.53 -6.19 3.90
N LYS A 50 -15.60 -6.96 4.07
CA LYS A 50 -16.98 -6.46 4.06
C LYS A 50 -17.65 -6.67 5.41
N GLU A 51 -18.52 -5.74 5.77
CA GLU A 51 -19.48 -5.84 6.87
C GLU A 51 -20.79 -5.21 6.38
N ASN A 52 -21.93 -5.88 6.56
CA ASN A 52 -23.25 -5.43 6.09
C ASN A 52 -23.26 -4.99 4.61
N ASN A 53 -22.69 -5.82 3.73
CA ASN A 53 -22.52 -5.55 2.29
C ASN A 53 -21.69 -4.31 1.90
N LYS A 54 -21.08 -3.63 2.87
CA LYS A 54 -20.20 -2.47 2.67
C LYS A 54 -18.74 -2.90 2.74
N ILE A 55 -17.90 -2.37 1.84
CA ILE A 55 -16.43 -2.54 1.96
C ILE A 55 -15.94 -1.61 3.08
N VAL A 56 -15.31 -2.19 4.09
CA VAL A 56 -14.83 -1.50 5.30
C VAL A 56 -13.33 -1.60 5.47
N GLY A 57 -12.64 -2.33 4.60
CA GLY A 57 -11.20 -2.38 4.54
C GLY A 57 -10.72 -3.22 3.36
N PHE A 58 -9.46 -3.08 3.01
CA PHE A 58 -8.82 -3.92 2.01
C PHE A 58 -7.32 -3.97 2.23
N ALA A 59 -6.72 -5.02 1.70
CA ALA A 59 -5.27 -5.19 1.68
C ALA A 59 -4.84 -5.82 0.36
N GLY A 60 -3.62 -5.56 -0.06
CA GLY A 60 -3.02 -6.12 -1.27
C GLY A 60 -1.55 -6.41 -1.06
N TYR A 61 -1.02 -7.34 -1.85
CA TYR A 61 0.43 -7.49 -1.98
C TYR A 61 0.82 -7.48 -3.45
N SER A 62 2.03 -7.02 -3.74
CA SER A 62 2.68 -7.19 -5.02
C SER A 62 3.68 -8.34 -4.95
N LYS A 63 3.92 -8.99 -6.08
CA LYS A 63 5.03 -9.93 -6.25
C LYS A 63 5.90 -9.38 -7.37
N TRP A 64 7.12 -8.99 -7.03
CA TRP A 64 8.05 -8.42 -8.00
C TRP A 64 8.46 -9.48 -9.02
N ASN A 65 8.78 -9.05 -10.25
CA ASN A 65 9.09 -9.92 -11.40
C ASN A 65 7.96 -10.89 -11.84
N SER A 66 6.76 -10.79 -11.25
CA SER A 66 5.59 -11.58 -11.64
C SER A 66 4.95 -11.10 -12.95
N LYS A 67 4.80 -12.02 -13.91
CA LYS A 67 4.05 -11.77 -15.17
C LYS A 67 2.54 -11.96 -15.04
N LYS A 68 2.06 -12.41 -13.88
CA LYS A 68 0.61 -12.59 -13.64
C LYS A 68 -0.12 -11.25 -13.74
N ARG A 69 -1.35 -11.30 -14.25
CA ARG A 69 -2.25 -10.14 -14.42
C ARG A 69 -1.67 -8.97 -15.22
N ILE A 70 -0.68 -9.21 -16.10
CA ILE A 70 0.03 -8.14 -16.85
C ILE A 70 -0.91 -7.18 -17.60
N ILE A 71 -1.99 -7.68 -18.20
CA ILE A 71 -2.98 -6.84 -18.91
C ILE A 71 -3.68 -5.91 -17.93
N THR A 72 -4.14 -6.43 -16.79
CA THR A 72 -4.81 -5.65 -15.76
C THR A 72 -3.85 -4.63 -15.14
N LYS A 73 -2.60 -5.04 -14.88
CA LYS A 73 -1.54 -4.18 -14.36
C LYS A 73 -1.28 -2.99 -15.29
N LYS A 74 -1.08 -3.26 -16.59
CA LYS A 74 -0.92 -2.23 -17.63
C LYS A 74 -2.14 -1.32 -17.76
N PHE A 75 -3.36 -1.87 -17.70
CA PHE A 75 -4.58 -1.08 -17.77
C PHE A 75 -4.66 -0.06 -16.63
N TYR A 76 -4.47 -0.47 -15.38
CA TYR A 76 -4.52 0.46 -14.26
C TYR A 76 -3.36 1.46 -14.26
N GLY A 77 -2.16 1.05 -14.69
CA GLY A 77 -1.03 1.97 -14.88
C GLY A 77 -1.33 3.04 -15.93
N LEU A 78 -2.03 2.70 -17.02
CA LEU A 78 -2.49 3.68 -18.01
C LEU A 78 -3.55 4.61 -17.41
N MET A 79 -4.52 4.08 -16.65
CA MET A 79 -5.55 4.88 -15.99
C MET A 79 -4.97 5.90 -15.00
N ALA A 80 -3.96 5.51 -14.21
CA ALA A 80 -3.23 6.42 -13.33
C ALA A 80 -2.58 7.56 -14.13
N LYS A 81 -1.85 7.22 -15.22
CA LYS A 81 -1.20 8.20 -16.09
C LYS A 81 -2.18 9.17 -16.77
N ILE A 82 -3.35 8.69 -17.19
CA ILE A 82 -4.42 9.53 -17.75
C ILE A 82 -4.90 10.53 -16.70
N LEU A 83 -5.15 10.09 -15.46
CA LEU A 83 -5.61 10.98 -14.39
C LEU A 83 -4.55 12.00 -13.98
N ILE A 84 -3.28 11.59 -13.85
CA ILE A 84 -2.16 12.49 -13.53
C ILE A 84 -2.02 13.60 -14.58
N ASN A 85 -2.23 13.29 -15.86
CA ASN A 85 -2.14 14.27 -16.95
C ASN A 85 -3.43 15.04 -17.22
N SER A 86 -4.49 14.77 -16.48
CA SER A 86 -5.78 15.45 -16.66
C SER A 86 -5.78 16.87 -16.07
N PRO A 87 -6.69 17.75 -16.51
CA PRO A 87 -6.88 19.09 -15.92
C PRO A 87 -7.33 19.08 -14.44
N LEU A 88 -7.58 17.90 -13.87
CA LEU A 88 -7.94 17.74 -12.46
C LEU A 88 -6.71 17.84 -11.54
N VAL A 89 -5.49 17.71 -12.08
CA VAL A 89 -4.23 17.83 -11.35
C VAL A 89 -3.50 19.08 -11.85
N LYS A 90 -3.20 20.03 -10.96
CA LYS A 90 -2.55 21.29 -11.34
C LYS A 90 -1.04 21.14 -11.45
N ASN A 91 -0.43 20.46 -10.48
CA ASN A 91 1.00 20.19 -10.43
C ASN A 91 1.23 18.67 -10.42
N LYS A 92 1.54 18.13 -11.59
CA LYS A 92 1.78 16.69 -11.79
C LYS A 92 3.08 16.23 -11.13
N GLN A 93 4.12 17.08 -11.17
CA GLN A 93 5.42 16.78 -10.60
C GLN A 93 5.30 16.54 -9.10
N ALA A 94 4.44 17.29 -8.41
CA ALA A 94 4.17 17.09 -7.00
C ALA A 94 3.57 15.70 -6.66
N ILE A 95 2.90 15.03 -7.59
CA ILE A 95 2.44 13.64 -7.38
C ILE A 95 3.65 12.69 -7.39
N TYR A 96 4.53 12.85 -8.39
CA TYR A 96 5.75 12.03 -8.48
C TYR A 96 6.69 12.29 -7.31
N ASP A 97 6.89 13.54 -6.91
CA ASP A 97 7.74 13.91 -5.78
C ASP A 97 7.18 13.35 -4.47
N TYR A 98 5.84 13.39 -4.30
CA TYR A 98 5.18 12.77 -3.15
C TYR A 98 5.48 11.27 -3.12
N ASN A 99 5.15 10.52 -4.18
CA ASN A 99 5.35 9.07 -4.22
C ASN A 99 6.83 8.68 -4.02
N ASN A 100 7.75 9.35 -4.72
CA ASN A 100 9.19 9.08 -4.62
C ASN A 100 9.72 9.22 -3.18
N GLU A 101 9.19 10.17 -2.41
CA GLU A 101 9.60 10.36 -1.03
C GLU A 101 9.14 9.17 -0.14
N TYR A 102 7.95 8.60 -0.38
CA TYR A 102 7.40 7.48 0.39
C TYR A 102 7.93 6.12 -0.05
N ASP A 103 8.20 5.95 -1.34
CA ASP A 103 8.56 4.67 -1.94
C ASP A 103 10.08 4.49 -2.08
N ASN A 104 10.88 5.44 -1.58
CA ASN A 104 12.34 5.33 -1.66
C ASN A 104 12.84 4.18 -0.79
N ILE A 105 13.50 3.21 -1.43
CA ILE A 105 14.13 2.07 -0.77
C ILE A 105 15.66 2.23 -0.87
N PRO A 106 16.41 2.04 0.23
CA PRO A 106 17.86 2.01 0.20
C PRO A 106 18.41 0.99 -0.81
N SER A 107 19.48 1.36 -1.52
CA SER A 107 20.01 0.55 -2.62
C SER A 107 20.50 -0.84 -2.22
N ASP A 108 20.88 -1.03 -0.95
CA ASP A 108 21.28 -2.33 -0.40
C ASP A 108 20.11 -3.30 -0.22
N LEU A 109 18.88 -2.80 -0.18
CA LEU A 109 17.66 -3.63 -0.15
C LEU A 109 17.09 -3.89 -1.56
N ASN A 110 17.76 -3.41 -2.61
CA ASN A 110 17.36 -3.71 -3.99
C ASN A 110 17.43 -5.22 -4.23
N ASN A 111 16.31 -5.79 -4.69
CA ASN A 111 16.15 -7.22 -4.93
C ASN A 111 16.26 -8.12 -3.69
N TYR A 112 16.23 -7.55 -2.48
CA TYR A 112 16.22 -8.33 -1.24
C TYR A 112 14.86 -9.01 -0.98
N PHE A 113 13.77 -8.36 -1.42
CA PHE A 113 12.42 -8.84 -1.22
C PHE A 113 11.82 -9.46 -2.48
N ASP A 114 10.93 -10.45 -2.29
CA ASP A 114 10.12 -10.99 -3.39
C ASP A 114 8.93 -10.10 -3.78
N GLY A 115 8.60 -9.10 -2.94
CA GLY A 115 7.50 -8.18 -3.13
C GLY A 115 7.16 -7.42 -1.86
N GLU A 116 6.00 -6.77 -1.85
CA GLU A 116 5.60 -5.86 -0.76
C GLU A 116 4.11 -6.01 -0.39
N LEU A 117 3.78 -5.59 0.82
CA LEU A 117 2.41 -5.24 1.21
C LEU A 117 2.04 -3.91 0.54
N SER A 118 1.44 -3.96 -0.65
CA SER A 118 1.11 -2.76 -1.43
C SER A 118 0.07 -1.85 -0.79
N ILE A 119 -0.81 -2.41 0.06
CA ILE A 119 -1.77 -1.61 0.83
C ILE A 119 -2.34 -2.41 2.00
N LEU A 120 -2.61 -1.73 3.11
CA LEU A 120 -3.51 -2.21 4.16
C LEU A 120 -4.28 -1.01 4.74
N ILE A 121 -5.60 -1.04 4.63
CA ILE A 121 -6.46 0.01 5.18
C ILE A 121 -7.76 -0.56 5.74
N VAL A 122 -8.16 -0.04 6.90
CA VAL A 122 -9.46 -0.29 7.52
C VAL A 122 -10.10 1.04 7.85
N ASP A 123 -11.37 1.18 7.48
CA ASP A 123 -12.22 2.32 7.81
C ASP A 123 -12.12 2.62 9.32
N LYS A 124 -11.87 3.87 9.68
CA LYS A 124 -11.65 4.29 11.06
C LYS A 124 -12.75 3.83 12.02
N ASN A 125 -14.01 3.78 11.56
CA ASN A 125 -15.16 3.36 12.37
C ASN A 125 -15.22 1.84 12.60
N TYR A 126 -14.33 1.08 11.96
CA TYR A 126 -14.28 -0.38 12.01
C TYR A 126 -12.95 -0.90 12.56
N ARG A 127 -12.07 0.01 13.03
CA ARG A 127 -10.85 -0.34 13.78
C ARG A 127 -11.21 -0.95 15.13
N GLY A 128 -10.27 -1.71 15.71
CA GLY A 128 -10.52 -2.45 16.96
C GLY A 128 -11.29 -3.76 16.80
N LYS A 129 -11.98 -4.00 15.66
CA LYS A 129 -12.72 -5.25 15.38
C LYS A 129 -11.87 -6.43 14.90
N GLY A 130 -10.53 -6.32 14.96
CA GLY A 130 -9.61 -7.36 14.43
C GLY A 130 -9.54 -7.47 12.91
N TYR A 131 -10.14 -6.55 12.15
CA TYR A 131 -10.19 -6.63 10.68
C TYR A 131 -8.84 -6.42 10.01
N GLY A 132 -7.99 -5.55 10.55
CA GLY A 132 -6.62 -5.36 10.06
C GLY A 132 -5.81 -6.66 10.21
N LYS A 133 -5.86 -7.29 11.39
CA LYS A 133 -5.22 -8.59 11.66
C LYS A 133 -5.70 -9.67 10.69
N ALA A 134 -7.02 -9.77 10.48
CA ALA A 134 -7.59 -10.74 9.56
C ALA A 134 -7.16 -10.52 8.09
N LEU A 135 -7.15 -9.26 7.63
CA LEU A 135 -6.68 -8.91 6.29
C LEU A 135 -5.20 -9.25 6.12
N LEU A 136 -4.35 -8.82 7.05
CA LEU A 136 -2.90 -9.00 6.95
C LEU A 136 -2.51 -10.48 7.01
N ASN A 137 -3.09 -11.28 7.92
CA ASN A 137 -2.88 -12.73 7.94
C ASN A 137 -3.29 -13.40 6.63
N LYS A 138 -4.39 -12.95 6.01
CA LYS A 138 -4.81 -13.49 4.71
C LYS A 138 -3.80 -13.13 3.62
N ILE A 139 -3.24 -11.93 3.64
CA ILE A 139 -2.19 -11.53 2.71
C ILE A 139 -0.94 -12.40 2.87
N PHE A 140 -0.43 -12.58 4.09
CA PHE A 140 0.74 -13.45 4.34
C PHE A 140 0.52 -14.88 3.85
N SER A 141 -0.65 -15.46 4.12
CA SER A 141 -1.01 -16.79 3.61
C SER A 141 -1.01 -16.84 2.08
N LEU A 142 -1.59 -15.84 1.40
CA LEU A 142 -1.64 -15.81 -0.06
C LEU A 142 -0.27 -15.58 -0.70
N ALA A 143 0.57 -14.76 -0.09
CA ALA A 143 1.95 -14.52 -0.51
C ALA A 143 2.81 -15.80 -0.36
N LYS A 144 2.67 -16.52 0.77
CA LYS A 144 3.30 -17.83 0.98
C LYS A 144 2.86 -18.85 -0.09
N THR A 145 1.56 -18.95 -0.38
CA THR A 145 1.05 -19.81 -1.48
C THR A 145 1.56 -19.40 -2.86
N ASP A 146 1.91 -18.12 -3.04
CA ASP A 146 2.53 -17.63 -4.26
C ASP A 146 4.07 -17.78 -4.24
N ASN A 147 4.64 -18.56 -3.34
CA ASN A 147 6.07 -18.83 -3.20
C ASN A 147 6.89 -17.54 -3.04
N MET A 148 6.44 -16.64 -2.17
CA MET A 148 7.25 -15.51 -1.69
C MET A 148 7.90 -15.91 -0.37
N LYS A 149 9.21 -15.64 -0.24
CA LYS A 149 10.05 -15.95 0.92
C LYS A 149 9.98 -14.87 1.98
N ASN A 150 10.00 -13.62 1.53
CA ASN A 150 9.88 -12.46 2.38
C ASN A 150 9.08 -11.35 1.66
N MET A 151 8.63 -10.39 2.46
CA MET A 151 7.81 -9.28 2.01
C MET A 151 8.23 -8.00 2.71
N GLN A 152 8.36 -6.94 1.93
CA GLN A 152 8.56 -5.59 2.43
C GLN A 152 7.23 -4.98 2.89
N ILE A 153 7.28 -4.16 3.92
CA ILE A 153 6.17 -3.31 4.36
C ILE A 153 6.74 -1.92 4.59
N LEU A 154 6.34 -0.97 3.74
CA LEU A 154 6.63 0.46 3.92
C LEU A 154 5.52 1.08 4.79
N THR A 155 5.91 1.86 5.78
CA THR A 155 4.98 2.57 6.67
C THR A 155 5.65 3.79 7.28
N ASP A 156 4.88 4.64 7.95
CA ASP A 156 5.34 5.89 8.55
C ASP A 156 4.63 6.16 9.88
N GLU A 157 5.00 7.23 10.56
CA GLU A 157 4.40 7.67 11.82
C GLU A 157 2.93 8.08 11.71
N SER A 158 2.44 8.40 10.50
CA SER A 158 1.02 8.69 10.29
C SER A 158 0.17 7.42 10.42
N CYS A 159 0.80 6.25 10.32
CA CYS A 159 0.18 4.94 10.44
C CYS A 159 0.35 4.31 11.83
N ASN A 160 -0.45 3.28 12.14
CA ASN A 160 -0.25 2.45 13.33
C ASN A 160 0.88 1.44 13.12
N PHE A 161 2.12 1.89 12.90
CA PHE A 161 3.23 1.00 12.51
C PHE A 161 3.53 -0.12 13.53
N LYS A 162 3.31 0.13 14.83
CA LYS A 162 3.47 -0.87 15.91
C LYS A 162 2.54 -2.09 15.75
N PHE A 163 1.52 -1.96 14.90
CA PHE A 163 0.71 -3.08 14.47
C PHE A 163 1.55 -4.18 13.80
N TYR A 164 2.59 -3.82 13.04
CA TYR A 164 3.43 -4.79 12.34
C TYR A 164 4.33 -5.57 13.31
N ASP A 165 4.85 -4.93 14.37
CA ASP A 165 5.55 -5.63 15.45
C ASP A 165 4.66 -6.72 16.06
N ALA A 166 3.42 -6.37 16.41
CA ALA A 166 2.44 -7.31 16.99
C ALA A 166 2.00 -8.43 16.03
N MET A 167 2.31 -8.30 14.73
CA MET A 167 2.01 -9.29 13.68
C MET A 167 3.25 -10.14 13.32
N GLY A 168 4.34 -10.00 14.07
CA GLY A 168 5.58 -10.74 13.87
C GLY A 168 6.31 -10.30 12.60
N CYS A 169 6.24 -9.01 12.27
CA CYS A 169 7.11 -8.37 11.29
C CYS A 169 8.31 -7.74 12.03
N LYS A 170 9.47 -7.72 11.39
CA LYS A 170 10.70 -7.16 11.95
C LYS A 170 10.96 -5.80 11.32
N LYS A 171 11.12 -4.74 12.13
CA LYS A 171 11.64 -3.46 11.63
C LYS A 171 13.11 -3.65 11.23
N ILE A 172 13.46 -3.30 9.99
CA ILE A 172 14.84 -3.42 9.48
C ILE A 172 15.49 -2.07 9.14
N ARG A 173 14.69 -1.02 8.91
CA ARG A 173 15.17 0.35 8.65
C ARG A 173 14.23 1.39 9.24
N GLU A 174 14.80 2.56 9.51
CA GLU A 174 14.14 3.78 9.99
C GLU A 174 14.80 4.97 9.29
N THR A 175 14.01 5.86 8.68
CA THR A 175 14.48 7.02 7.92
C THR A 175 13.53 8.21 8.07
N SER A 176 14.03 9.44 8.00
CA SER A 176 13.17 10.63 8.07
C SER A 176 12.66 11.07 6.70
N VAL A 177 11.42 11.58 6.67
CA VAL A 177 10.80 12.26 5.52
C VAL A 177 11.06 13.74 5.57
N SER A 178 11.35 14.34 4.43
CA SER A 178 11.56 15.78 4.35
C SER A 178 10.29 16.55 4.70
N LYS A 179 10.48 17.65 5.45
CA LYS A 179 9.42 18.58 5.87
C LYS A 179 8.68 19.26 4.70
N LYS A 180 9.18 19.12 3.47
CA LYS A 180 8.53 19.62 2.25
C LYS A 180 7.31 18.76 1.90
N VAL A 181 7.41 17.46 2.12
CA VAL A 181 6.36 16.48 1.78
C VAL A 181 5.44 16.27 2.98
N SER A 182 6.00 16.00 4.17
CA SER A 182 5.23 15.89 5.41
C SER A 182 5.24 17.22 6.17
N GLU A 183 4.08 17.77 6.50
CA GLU A 183 3.97 19.10 7.16
C GLU A 183 4.76 19.22 8.47
N LYS A 184 5.03 18.09 9.13
CA LYS A 184 5.65 18.04 10.45
C LYS A 184 7.07 17.47 10.44
N GLY A 185 7.54 16.92 9.31
CA GLY A 185 8.55 15.87 9.37
C GLY A 185 7.92 14.61 9.95
N GLU A 186 8.21 13.46 9.37
CA GLU A 186 7.73 12.18 9.89
C GLU A 186 8.82 11.14 9.68
N GLU A 187 8.88 10.13 10.55
CA GLU A 187 9.72 8.96 10.33
C GLU A 187 8.99 7.93 9.47
N LYS A 188 9.77 7.26 8.62
CA LYS A 188 9.41 6.11 7.79
C LYS A 188 10.14 4.89 8.30
N TYR A 189 9.47 3.76 8.16
CA TYR A 189 9.97 2.48 8.60
C TYR A 189 9.83 1.46 7.49
N ILE A 190 10.85 0.62 7.34
CA ILE A 190 10.78 -0.58 6.51
C ILE A 190 10.71 -1.78 7.43
N TYR A 191 9.63 -2.54 7.29
CA TYR A 191 9.44 -3.80 7.97
C TYR A 191 9.62 -4.95 6.98
N GLU A 192 10.12 -6.07 7.49
CA GLU A 192 10.17 -7.35 6.82
C GLU A 192 9.19 -8.33 7.45
N LYS A 193 8.47 -9.07 6.60
CA LYS A 193 7.84 -10.32 6.98
C LYS A 193 8.52 -11.49 6.28
N VAL A 194 9.15 -12.37 7.04
CA VAL A 194 9.56 -13.69 6.55
C VAL A 194 8.31 -14.60 6.47
N LEU A 195 8.14 -15.27 5.33
CA LEU A 195 6.99 -16.09 4.96
C LEU A 195 7.34 -17.58 4.83
N GLU A 196 8.61 -17.90 4.63
CA GLU A 196 9.13 -19.27 4.78
C GLU A 196 9.10 -19.69 6.26
N GLU A 197 8.80 -20.96 6.52
CA GLU A 197 9.12 -21.53 7.83
C GLU A 197 10.63 -21.60 7.93
N GLY A 198 11.21 -21.02 8.99
CA GLY A 198 12.47 -21.55 9.44
C GLY A 198 12.21 -23.00 9.82
N GLU A 199 13.09 -23.91 9.40
CA GLU A 199 13.22 -25.18 10.11
C GLU A 199 13.42 -24.80 11.58
N GLU A 200 12.37 -24.93 12.40
CA GLU A 200 12.53 -25.02 13.83
C GLU A 200 13.34 -26.30 14.02
N ASN A 201 14.66 -26.13 14.11
CA ASN A 201 15.54 -27.16 14.62
C ASN A 201 15.09 -27.40 16.07
N GLU A 202 14.19 -28.35 16.25
CA GLU A 202 14.00 -29.04 17.52
C GLU A 202 15.36 -29.65 17.89
N VAL A 203 16.04 -29.02 18.84
CA VAL A 203 17.18 -29.57 19.58
C VAL A 203 16.66 -30.14 20.89
#